data_AF-A0A0R1US90-F1
#
_entry.id   AF-A0A0R1US90-F1
#
_cell.length_a   1.000
_cell.length_b   1.000
_cell.length_c   1.000
_cell.angle_alpha   90.00
_cell.angle_beta   90.00
_cell.angle_gamma   90.00
#
_symmetry.space_group_name_H-M   'P 1'
#
loop_
_entity.id
_entity.type
_entity.pdbx_description
1 polymer ?
#
loop_
_entity_poly.entity_id
_entity_poly.type
_entity_poly.pdbx_seq_one_letter_code
_entity_poly.pdbx_strand_id
1 'polypeptide(L)'
;MIAKFGDRSVAYDYASADYTDIIKEKKIFDRKRRVPGYLYGIHSLKTARPDFQAVQERDPYFNDFEVFEDLDDFLDVVYQLALQANAL
;
A
#
# COMPACT_ATOMS: atom_id res chain seq x y z
N MET A 1 0.05 -1.82 2.01
CA MET A 1 -1.16 -0.95 1.96
C MET A 1 -1.52 -0.71 0.51
N ILE A 2 -2.79 -0.44 0.18
CA ILE A 2 -3.21 -0.15 -1.20
C ILE A 2 -4.09 1.10 -1.29
N ALA A 3 -4.07 1.77 -2.44
CA ALA A 3 -5.03 2.82 -2.79
C ALA A 3 -5.40 2.72 -4.28
N LYS A 4 -6.64 3.08 -4.63
CA LYS A 4 -7.13 3.11 -6.01
C LYS A 4 -7.87 4.41 -6.29
N PHE A 5 -7.49 5.06 -7.39
CA PHE A 5 -8.10 6.29 -7.89
C PHE A 5 -8.32 6.16 -9.40
N GLY A 6 -9.56 5.88 -9.81
CA GLY A 6 -9.87 5.58 -11.22
C GLY A 6 -9.03 4.40 -11.73
N ASP A 7 -8.26 4.63 -12.80
CA ASP A 7 -7.42 3.63 -13.45
C ASP A 7 -6.04 3.45 -12.77
N ARG A 8 -5.73 4.21 -11.72
CA ARG A 8 -4.46 4.10 -10.98
C ARG A 8 -4.64 3.24 -9.73
N SER A 9 -3.84 2.18 -9.64
CA SER A 9 -3.75 1.31 -8.47
C SER A 9 -2.32 1.35 -7.94
N VAL A 10 -2.15 1.74 -6.67
CA VAL A 10 -0.83 1.86 -6.04
C VAL A 10 -0.77 1.02 -4.77
N ALA A 11 0.38 0.41 -4.51
CA ALA A 11 0.64 -0.40 -3.34
C ALA A 11 1.93 0.02 -2.64
N TYR A 12 1.90 0.08 -1.31
CA TYR A 12 3.09 0.06 -0.47
C TYR A 12 3.31 -1.38 0.02
N ASP A 13 4.44 -1.97 -0.36
CA ASP A 13 4.84 -3.29 0.09
C ASP A 13 5.67 -3.21 1.38
N TYR A 14 5.30 -4.02 2.36
CA TYR A 14 6.10 -4.23 3.56
C TYR A 14 5.93 -5.66 4.01
N ALA A 15 7.03 -6.39 4.00
CA ALA A 15 7.09 -7.79 4.39
C ALA A 15 8.01 -7.98 5.60
N SER A 16 7.53 -8.71 6.61
CA SER A 16 8.34 -9.16 7.73
C SER A 16 7.89 -10.54 8.17
N ALA A 17 8.85 -11.36 8.63
CA ALA A 17 8.58 -12.62 9.29
C ALA A 17 8.03 -12.42 10.72
N ASP A 18 8.27 -11.25 11.32
CA ASP A 18 7.77 -10.88 12.64
C ASP A 18 6.47 -10.07 12.52
N TYR A 19 5.38 -10.64 13.03
CA TYR A 19 4.08 -9.98 13.06
C TYR A 19 4.07 -8.68 13.87
N THR A 20 4.92 -8.55 14.90
CA THR A 20 5.03 -7.33 15.68
C THR A 20 5.61 -6.18 14.85
N ASP A 21 6.48 -6.47 13.89
CA ASP A 21 7.02 -5.47 12.96
C ASP A 21 5.95 -4.99 11.98
N ILE A 22 5.10 -5.88 11.48
CA ILE A 22 3.92 -5.49 10.66
C ILE A 22 3.01 -4.51 11.43
N ILE A 23 2.79 -4.75 12.73
CA ILE A 23 1.99 -3.84 13.58
C ILE A 23 2.70 -2.48 13.75
N LYS A 24 4.01 -2.47 13.99
CA LYS A 24 4.79 -1.23 14.11
C LYS A 24 4.70 -0.43 12.82
N GLU A 25 4.86 -1.10 11.68
CA GLU A 25 4.78 -0.47 10.38
C GLU A 25 3.40 0.14 10.12
N LYS A 26 2.33 -0.60 10.44
CA LYS A 26 0.97 -0.05 10.38
C LYS A 26 0.82 1.23 11.21
N LYS A 27 1.40 1.29 12.42
CA LYS A 27 1.38 2.51 13.25
C LYS A 27 2.19 3.65 12.66
N ILE A 28 3.29 3.35 11.95
CA ILE A 28 4.06 4.36 11.21
C ILE A 28 3.20 4.92 10.07
N PHE A 29 2.61 4.05 9.27
CA PHE A 29 1.66 4.41 8.22
C PHE A 29 0.52 5.30 8.75
N ASP A 30 -0.17 4.87 9.81
CA ASP A 30 -1.32 5.60 10.37
C ASP A 30 -0.95 7.01 10.86
N ARG A 31 0.29 7.22 11.33
CA ARG A 31 0.80 8.52 11.77
C ARG A 31 1.26 9.41 10.63
N LYS A 32 1.81 8.82 9.57
CA LYS A 32 2.37 9.55 8.42
C LYS A 32 1.36 9.85 7.33
N ARG A 33 0.25 9.09 7.24
CA ARG A 33 -0.73 9.28 6.17
C ARG A 33 -1.25 10.73 6.13
N ARG A 34 -1.28 11.29 4.92
CA ARG A 34 -1.67 12.69 4.68
C ARG A 34 -3.10 12.85 4.18
N VAL A 35 -3.76 11.73 3.86
CA VAL A 35 -5.14 11.70 3.38
C VAL A 35 -6.00 10.82 4.30
N PRO A 36 -7.33 10.97 4.29
CA PRO A 36 -8.21 10.18 5.14
C PRO A 36 -8.04 8.67 4.96
N GLY A 37 -8.12 7.94 6.08
CA GLY A 37 -7.88 6.49 6.11
C GLY A 37 -8.79 5.65 5.21
N TYR A 38 -10.00 6.13 4.91
CA TYR A 38 -10.96 5.43 4.06
C TYR A 38 -10.54 5.37 2.58
N LEU A 39 -9.54 6.17 2.17
CA LEU A 39 -8.96 6.10 0.83
C LEU A 39 -7.94 4.97 0.67
N TYR A 40 -7.68 4.22 1.74
CA TYR A 40 -6.73 3.11 1.75
C TYR A 40 -7.43 1.77 2.03
N GLY A 41 -6.94 0.72 1.38
CA GLY A 41 -7.17 -0.66 1.75
C GLY A 41 -5.97 -1.24 2.48
N ILE A 42 -6.23 -2.03 3.53
CA ILE A 42 -5.20 -2.85 4.17
C ILE A 42 -5.30 -4.24 3.59
N HIS A 43 -4.19 -4.74 3.05
CA HIS A 43 -4.07 -6.10 2.58
C HIS A 43 -2.86 -6.74 3.25
N SER A 44 -3.05 -7.87 3.92
CA SER A 44 -2.00 -8.58 4.63
C SER A 44 -2.12 -10.07 4.29
N LEU A 45 -1.06 -10.61 3.70
CA LEU A 45 -1.02 -11.99 3.21
C LEU A 45 0.19 -12.71 3.78
N LYS A 46 0.10 -14.04 3.86
CA LYS A 46 1.26 -14.91 4.05
C LYS A 46 1.71 -15.39 2.68
N THR A 47 2.92 -15.00 2.29
CA THR A 47 3.55 -15.36 1.02
C THR A 47 4.75 -16.28 1.28
N ALA A 48 5.21 -16.97 0.22
CA ALA A 48 6.39 -17.82 0.31
C ALA A 48 7.70 -17.01 0.30
N ARG A 49 7.67 -15.79 -0.22
CA ARG A 49 8.81 -14.86 -0.31
C ARG A 49 8.38 -13.45 0.15
N PRO A 50 9.31 -12.64 0.68
CA PRO A 50 9.02 -11.28 1.17
C PRO A 50 9.07 -10.23 0.05
N ASP A 51 8.54 -10.58 -1.13
CA ASP A 51 8.49 -9.70 -2.29
C ASP A 51 7.04 -9.58 -2.80
N PHE A 52 6.70 -8.43 -3.37
CA PHE A 52 5.37 -8.20 -3.92
C PHE A 52 5.04 -9.13 -5.11
N GLN A 53 6.06 -9.64 -5.82
CA GLN A 53 5.84 -10.62 -6.88
C GLN A 53 5.16 -11.89 -6.34
N ALA A 54 5.51 -12.36 -5.14
CA ALA A 54 4.84 -13.48 -4.50
C ALA A 54 3.37 -13.19 -4.13
N VAL A 55 3.01 -11.90 -3.96
CA VAL A 55 1.61 -11.47 -3.82
C VAL A 55 0.88 -11.59 -5.16
N GLN A 56 1.49 -11.08 -6.24
CA GLN A 56 0.94 -11.12 -7.60
C GLN A 56 0.76 -12.55 -8.14
N GLU A 57 1.73 -13.43 -7.90
CA GLU A 57 1.65 -14.86 -8.25
C GLU A 57 0.47 -15.56 -7.56
N ARG A 58 0.08 -15.08 -6.37
CA ARG A 58 -1.01 -15.65 -5.58
C ARG A 58 -2.37 -15.05 -5.92
N ASP A 59 -2.42 -13.76 -6.26
CA ASP A 59 -3.65 -13.04 -6.53
C ASP A 59 -3.46 -12.05 -7.72
N PRO A 60 -3.99 -12.40 -8.91
CA PRO A 60 -3.91 -11.56 -10.11
C PRO A 60 -4.51 -10.16 -9.96
N TYR A 61 -5.32 -9.91 -8.94
CA TYR A 61 -5.82 -8.57 -8.61
C TYR A 61 -4.69 -7.53 -8.48
N PHE A 62 -3.49 -7.96 -8.05
CA PHE A 62 -2.35 -7.08 -7.81
C PHE A 62 -1.43 -6.88 -9.03
N ASN A 63 -1.73 -7.49 -10.18
CA ASN A 63 -0.84 -7.44 -11.35
C ASN A 63 -0.67 -6.03 -11.92
N ASP A 64 -1.71 -5.20 -11.84
CA ASP A 64 -1.72 -3.84 -12.39
C ASP A 64 -1.35 -2.76 -11.35
N PHE A 65 -0.82 -3.16 -10.20
CA PHE A 65 -0.42 -2.22 -9.17
C PHE A 65 0.98 -1.67 -9.43
N GLU A 66 1.10 -0.35 -9.33
CA GLU A 66 2.39 0.32 -9.16
C GLU A 66 2.83 0.16 -7.71
N VAL A 67 4.00 -0.43 -7.49
CA VAL A 67 4.48 -0.86 -6.16
C VAL A 67 5.59 0.06 -5.68
N PHE A 68 5.49 0.46 -4.42
CA PHE A 68 6.46 1.29 -3.71
C PHE A 68 7.00 0.53 -2.51
N GLU A 69 8.32 0.51 -2.35
CA GLU A 69 9.00 -0.02 -1.16
C GLU A 69 9.29 1.08 -0.13
N ASP A 70 9.30 2.35 -0.55
CA ASP A 70 9.40 3.50 0.34
C ASP A 70 8.01 4.04 0.68
N LEU A 71 7.75 4.19 1.98
CA LEU A 71 6.47 4.66 2.49
C LEU A 71 6.21 6.12 2.14
N ASP A 72 7.22 6.98 2.19
CA ASP A 72 7.04 8.41 1.96
C ASP A 72 6.72 8.68 0.47
N ASP A 73 7.40 7.98 -0.45
CA ASP A 73 7.10 8.00 -1.88
C ASP A 73 5.66 7.52 -2.18
N PHE A 74 5.25 6.41 -1.56
CA PHE A 74 3.87 5.92 -1.68
C PHE A 74 2.85 6.97 -1.21
N LEU A 75 3.09 7.59 -0.06
CA LEU A 75 2.20 8.60 0.50
C LEU A 75 2.17 9.87 -0.36
N ASP A 76 3.28 10.23 -1.03
CA ASP A 76 3.35 11.37 -1.95
C ASP A 76 2.45 11.12 -3.16
N VAL A 77 2.57 9.95 -3.77
CA VAL A 77 1.76 9.55 -4.92
C VAL A 77 0.28 9.49 -4.55
N VAL A 78 -0.08 8.88 -3.42
CA VAL A 78 -1.48 8.83 -2.98
C VAL A 78 -2.06 10.23 -2.74
N TYR A 79 -1.29 11.14 -2.14
CA TYR A 79 -1.72 12.52 -1.93
C TYR A 79 -2.00 13.24 -3.26
N GLN A 80 -1.10 13.10 -4.24
CA GLN A 80 -1.31 13.69 -5.57
C GLN A 80 -2.52 13.11 -6.29
N LEU A 81 -2.71 11.79 -6.24
CA LEU A 81 -3.89 11.14 -6.82
C LEU A 81 -5.19 11.59 -6.16
N ALA A 82 -5.19 11.75 -4.83
CA ALA A 82 -6.36 12.22 -4.09
C ALA A 82 -6.74 13.67 -4.47
N LEU A 83 -5.76 14.56 -4.67
CA LEU A 83 -5.99 15.92 -5.17
C LEU A 83 -6.59 15.90 -6.58
N GLN A 84 -6.02 15.11 -7.49
CA GLN A 84 -6.50 15.01 -8.88
C GLN A 84 -7.92 14.45 -8.97
N ALA A 85 -8.29 13.56 -8.05
CA ALA A 85 -9.62 12.96 -7.97
C ALA A 85 -10.65 13.81 -7.22
N ASN A 86 -10.29 15.00 -6.69
CA ASN A 86 -11.12 15.81 -5.79
C ASN A 86 -11.64 15.00 -4.59
N ALA A 87 -10.79 14.14 -4.02
CA ALA A 87 -11.12 13.26 -2.89
C ALA A 87 -10.63 13.80 -1.52
N LEU A 88 -10.22 15.07 -1.48
CA LEU A 88 -9.71 15.80 -0.31
C LEU A 88 -10.58 17.00 0.04
#